data_AF-A0A1W1CAP7-F1
#
_entry.id   AF-A0A1W1CAP7-F1
#
_cell.length_a   1.000
_cell.length_b   1.000
_cell.length_c   1.000
_cell.angle_alpha   90.00
_cell.angle_beta   90.00
_cell.angle_gamma   90.00
#
_symmetry.space_group_name_H-M   'P 1'
#
loop_
_entity.id
_entity.type
_entity.pdbx_description
1 polymer ?
#
loop_
_entity_poly.entity_id
_entity_poly.type
_entity_poly.pdbx_seq_one_letter_code
_entity_poly.pdbx_strand_id
1 'polypeptide(L)'
;MYKNYRYSELSEKSNQVGIIFDVMVTGVTGAGKSTTLNTLFQKEVSKVGRGVEPETMTLDSYKLNESFRLWDTPGLGDGVQKDKEHSKKLVDLLYKDYGENNGFIDLVLVIIEGSNRDMGTTYKLLNEIIVPNFQKDRIFVAINQADVAMKSKYWDSEKKKPRPKLKSFLEEQANSIQKRVKEATGVKIIKPIYYSAEYDYNIDKLLDLFIDNMPKEKRKLKL
;
A
#
# COMPACT_ATOMS: atom_id res chain seq x y z
N MET A 1 17.27 2.08 -7.86
CA MET A 1 18.08 1.69 -6.70
C MET A 1 17.24 0.98 -5.63
N TYR A 2 16.06 0.43 -5.97
CA TYR A 2 15.32 -0.47 -5.07
C TYR A 2 15.11 -1.88 -5.63
N LYS A 3 15.30 -2.10 -6.94
CA LYS A 3 15.24 -3.42 -7.58
C LYS A 3 16.04 -4.51 -6.86
N ASN A 4 17.22 -4.15 -6.35
CA ASN A 4 18.14 -5.05 -5.66
C ASN A 4 18.10 -4.91 -4.12
N TYR A 5 17.21 -4.08 -3.57
CA TYR A 5 17.13 -3.86 -2.12
C TYR A 5 16.72 -5.16 -1.42
N ARG A 6 17.63 -5.74 -0.62
CA ARG A 6 17.44 -7.03 0.08
C ARG A 6 16.89 -8.13 -0.83
N TYR A 7 17.29 -8.13 -2.11
CA TYR A 7 16.73 -9.05 -3.11
C TYR A 7 16.98 -10.52 -2.78
N SER A 8 18.16 -10.88 -2.25
CA SER A 8 18.48 -12.26 -1.87
C SER A 8 17.48 -12.82 -0.85
N GLU A 9 17.18 -12.05 0.19
CA GLU A 9 16.21 -12.43 1.22
C GLU A 9 14.79 -12.52 0.65
N LEU A 10 14.37 -11.53 -0.15
CA LEU A 10 13.05 -11.54 -0.78
C LEU A 10 12.88 -12.73 -1.74
N SER A 11 13.94 -13.05 -2.49
CA SER A 11 13.98 -14.18 -3.42
C SER A 11 13.93 -15.51 -2.67
N GLU A 12 14.65 -15.65 -1.57
CA GLU A 12 14.57 -16.84 -0.71
C GLU A 12 13.15 -17.06 -0.19
N LYS A 13 12.51 -16.02 0.34
CA LYS A 13 11.11 -16.10 0.83
C LYS A 13 10.13 -16.44 -0.29
N SER A 14 10.28 -15.82 -1.46
CA SER A 14 9.45 -16.08 -2.64
C SER A 14 9.60 -17.52 -3.14
N ASN A 15 10.83 -18.03 -3.22
CA ASN A 15 11.12 -19.41 -3.60
C ASN A 15 10.57 -20.42 -2.58
N GLN A 16 10.65 -20.12 -1.29
CA GLN A 16 10.12 -20.98 -0.22
C GLN A 16 8.59 -21.15 -0.33
N VAL A 17 7.86 -20.08 -0.70
CA VAL A 17 6.40 -20.13 -0.89
C VAL A 17 6.01 -20.61 -2.30
N GLY A 18 6.91 -20.46 -3.26
CA GLY A 18 6.71 -20.80 -4.66
C GLY A 18 5.80 -19.83 -5.41
N ILE A 19 5.88 -18.53 -5.10
CA ILE A 19 5.08 -17.46 -5.73
C ILE A 19 5.89 -16.18 -5.90
N ILE A 20 5.46 -15.31 -6.83
CA ILE A 20 5.82 -13.89 -6.82
C ILE A 20 4.85 -13.21 -5.84
N PHE A 21 5.36 -12.44 -4.87
CA PHE A 21 4.48 -11.74 -3.94
C PHE A 21 3.73 -10.61 -4.64
N ASP A 22 2.42 -10.77 -4.73
CA ASP A 22 1.51 -9.83 -5.39
C ASP A 22 0.89 -8.87 -4.38
N VAL A 23 1.26 -7.60 -4.47
CA VAL A 23 0.83 -6.58 -3.51
C VAL A 23 -0.12 -5.58 -4.15
N MET A 24 -1.35 -5.51 -3.63
CA MET A 24 -2.30 -4.48 -4.04
C MET A 24 -1.98 -3.16 -3.34
N VAL A 25 -1.83 -2.09 -4.11
CA VAL A 25 -1.65 -0.73 -3.59
C VAL A 25 -2.94 0.04 -3.76
N THR A 26 -3.53 0.46 -2.64
CA THR A 26 -4.80 1.21 -2.62
C THR A 26 -4.72 2.41 -1.69
N GLY A 27 -5.71 3.30 -1.75
CA GLY A 27 -5.72 4.59 -1.06
C GLY A 27 -6.60 5.59 -1.81
N VAL A 28 -6.91 6.72 -1.19
CA VAL A 28 -7.71 7.77 -1.82
C VAL A 28 -7.04 8.36 -3.07
N THR A 29 -7.82 8.98 -3.95
CA THR A 29 -7.27 9.79 -5.06
C THR A 29 -6.40 10.90 -4.48
N GLY A 30 -5.19 11.07 -5.01
CA GLY A 30 -4.22 12.04 -4.48
C GLY A 30 -3.22 11.48 -3.47
N ALA A 31 -3.44 10.28 -2.91
CA ALA A 31 -2.60 9.71 -1.85
C ALA A 31 -1.12 9.44 -2.22
N GLY A 32 -0.77 9.59 -3.50
CA GLY A 32 0.57 9.37 -4.01
C GLY A 32 0.89 7.89 -4.23
N LYS A 33 -0.11 7.08 -4.57
CA LYS A 33 0.06 5.67 -5.00
C LYS A 33 1.04 5.58 -6.17
N SER A 34 0.68 6.19 -7.31
CA SER A 34 1.53 6.14 -8.50
C SER A 34 2.90 6.79 -8.29
N THR A 35 3.01 7.86 -7.48
CA THR A 35 4.33 8.42 -7.08
C THR A 35 5.16 7.40 -6.32
N THR A 36 4.56 6.68 -5.36
CA THR A 36 5.24 5.62 -4.59
C THR A 36 5.75 4.52 -5.51
N LEU A 37 4.91 4.04 -6.42
CA LEU A 37 5.32 3.04 -7.41
C LEU A 37 6.48 3.59 -8.25
N ASN A 38 6.36 4.79 -8.82
CA ASN A 38 7.42 5.41 -9.62
C ASN A 38 8.76 5.53 -8.87
N THR A 39 8.73 5.84 -7.57
CA THR A 39 9.93 5.90 -6.72
C THR A 39 10.56 4.52 -6.54
N LEU A 40 9.74 3.47 -6.32
CA LEU A 40 10.22 2.10 -6.18
C LEU A 40 10.79 1.52 -7.49
N PHE A 41 10.14 1.79 -8.63
CA PHE A 41 10.54 1.26 -9.94
C PHE A 41 11.54 2.13 -10.70
N GLN A 42 11.82 3.35 -10.22
CA GLN A 42 12.72 4.32 -10.86
C GLN A 42 12.53 4.48 -12.37
N LYS A 43 11.43 5.08 -12.81
CA LYS A 43 11.17 5.59 -14.20
C LYS A 43 11.46 4.66 -15.40
N GLU A 44 11.96 3.43 -15.24
CA GLU A 44 11.91 2.38 -16.25
C GLU A 44 10.59 1.62 -16.10
N VAL A 45 9.50 2.34 -16.38
CA VAL A 45 8.16 1.75 -16.41
C VAL A 45 8.04 0.92 -17.68
N SER A 46 8.53 -0.33 -17.66
CA SER A 46 7.92 -1.34 -18.52
C SER A 46 6.58 -1.70 -17.91
N LYS A 47 5.48 -1.08 -18.39
CA LYS A 47 4.13 -1.55 -18.06
C LYS A 47 4.03 -3.02 -18.48
N VAL A 48 4.05 -3.96 -17.54
CA VAL A 48 3.92 -5.38 -17.84
C VAL A 48 2.46 -5.74 -17.59
N GLY A 49 1.71 -5.92 -18.69
CA GLY A 49 0.29 -6.27 -18.66
C GLY A 49 -0.65 -5.08 -18.83
N ARG A 50 -1.13 -4.88 -20.07
CA ARG A 50 -2.46 -4.28 -20.30
C ARG A 50 -3.41 -5.45 -20.45
N GLY A 51 -4.26 -5.72 -19.46
CA GLY A 51 -5.44 -6.55 -19.69
C GLY A 51 -6.29 -5.89 -20.77
N VAL A 52 -6.62 -6.60 -21.83
CA VAL A 52 -7.31 -6.07 -23.02
C VAL A 52 -8.83 -6.09 -22.84
N GLU A 53 -9.34 -6.17 -21.60
CA GLU A 53 -10.77 -6.22 -21.33
C GLU A 53 -11.32 -4.82 -20.97
N PRO A 54 -12.26 -4.26 -21.77
CA PRO A 54 -12.83 -2.92 -21.55
C PRO A 54 -13.54 -2.71 -20.21
N GLU A 55 -13.86 -3.79 -19.48
CA GLU A 55 -14.54 -3.75 -18.18
C GLU A 55 -13.58 -3.76 -16.97
N THR A 56 -12.33 -4.19 -17.19
CA THR A 56 -11.30 -4.16 -16.16
C THR A 56 -10.83 -2.71 -15.94
N MET A 57 -10.85 -2.25 -14.68
CA MET A 57 -10.02 -1.12 -14.30
C MET A 57 -8.61 -1.37 -14.85
N THR A 58 -7.96 -0.35 -15.39
CA THR A 58 -6.56 -0.42 -15.80
C THR A 58 -5.69 -0.66 -14.56
N LEU A 59 -5.64 -1.92 -14.11
CA LEU A 59 -4.75 -2.40 -13.07
C LEU A 59 -3.37 -2.46 -13.73
N ASP A 60 -2.62 -1.37 -13.62
CA ASP A 60 -1.23 -1.34 -14.04
C ASP A 60 -0.42 -2.13 -13.00
N SER A 61 0.25 -3.20 -13.45
CA SER A 61 1.14 -3.99 -12.60
C SER A 61 2.60 -3.62 -12.88
N TYR A 62 3.39 -3.59 -11.81
CA TYR A 62 4.78 -3.19 -11.84
C TYR A 62 5.62 -4.20 -11.08
N LYS A 63 6.49 -4.89 -11.80
CA LYS A 63 7.35 -5.94 -11.26
C LYS A 63 8.65 -5.32 -10.75
N LEU A 64 8.94 -5.47 -9.46
CA LEU A 64 10.14 -4.86 -8.85
C LEU A 64 11.35 -5.73 -9.19
N ASN A 65 11.15 -7.02 -9.09
CA ASN A 65 12.07 -8.09 -9.46
C ASN A 65 11.26 -9.40 -9.62
N GLU A 66 11.95 -10.53 -9.78
CA GLU A 66 11.33 -11.85 -9.97
C GLU A 66 10.53 -12.36 -8.77
N SER A 67 10.50 -11.64 -7.64
CA SER A 67 9.89 -12.07 -6.39
C SER A 67 8.82 -11.14 -5.85
N PHE A 68 8.61 -9.96 -6.45
CA PHE A 68 7.70 -8.94 -5.92
C PHE A 68 7.08 -8.07 -7.01
N ARG A 69 5.76 -7.90 -6.97
CA ARG A 69 4.98 -7.10 -7.92
C ARG A 69 3.94 -6.25 -7.20
N LEU A 70 3.85 -4.99 -7.59
CA LEU A 70 2.84 -4.04 -7.09
C LEU A 70 1.75 -3.83 -8.14
N TRP A 71 0.51 -3.78 -7.68
CA TRP A 71 -0.68 -3.50 -8.48
C TRP A 71 -1.23 -2.13 -8.08
N ASP A 72 -1.22 -1.16 -9.00
CA ASP A 72 -1.88 0.12 -8.78
C ASP A 72 -3.39 -0.05 -8.95
N THR A 73 -4.16 0.50 -8.02
CA THR A 73 -5.62 0.49 -8.07
C THR A 73 -6.14 1.92 -8.15
N PRO A 74 -7.29 2.16 -8.80
CA PRO A 74 -7.91 3.48 -8.78
C PRO A 74 -8.20 3.96 -7.36
N GLY A 75 -8.10 5.28 -7.15
CA GLY A 75 -8.40 5.87 -5.86
C GLY A 75 -9.89 5.90 -5.54
N LEU A 76 -10.21 5.98 -4.25
CA LEU A 76 -11.54 6.41 -3.79
C LEU A 76 -11.54 7.92 -3.55
N GLY A 77 -12.70 8.57 -3.75
CA GLY A 77 -12.87 10.01 -3.56
C GLY A 77 -13.29 10.77 -4.82
N ASP A 78 -13.62 10.06 -5.90
CA ASP A 78 -14.02 10.67 -7.18
C ASP A 78 -15.54 10.85 -7.31
N GLY A 79 -16.29 10.59 -6.23
CA GLY A 79 -17.74 10.73 -6.12
C GLY A 79 -18.44 9.42 -5.77
N VAL A 80 -19.63 9.53 -5.15
CA VAL A 80 -20.34 8.39 -4.53
C VAL A 80 -20.55 7.20 -5.47
N GLN A 81 -20.96 7.46 -6.73
CA GLN A 81 -21.25 6.39 -7.69
C GLN A 81 -19.97 5.67 -8.15
N LYS A 82 -18.92 6.44 -8.49
CA LYS A 82 -17.61 5.88 -8.85
C LYS A 82 -17.00 5.11 -7.70
N ASP A 83 -17.13 5.63 -6.47
CA ASP A 83 -16.60 4.96 -5.28
C ASP A 83 -17.29 3.61 -5.03
N LYS A 84 -18.59 3.45 -5.32
CA LYS A 84 -19.27 2.16 -5.24
C LYS A 84 -18.71 1.15 -6.24
N GLU A 85 -18.55 1.57 -7.49
CA GLU A 85 -17.97 0.74 -8.56
C GLU A 85 -16.52 0.36 -8.25
N HIS A 86 -15.73 1.31 -7.75
CA HIS A 86 -14.35 1.10 -7.33
C HIS A 86 -14.27 0.15 -6.14
N SER A 87 -15.14 0.30 -5.14
CA SER A 87 -15.21 -0.59 -3.97
C SER A 87 -15.50 -2.03 -4.39
N LYS A 88 -16.45 -2.24 -5.30
CA LYS A 88 -16.77 -3.58 -5.83
C LYS A 88 -15.54 -4.20 -6.50
N LYS A 89 -14.87 -3.47 -7.39
CA LYS A 89 -13.69 -3.97 -8.11
C LYS A 89 -12.52 -4.28 -7.18
N LEU A 90 -12.33 -3.50 -6.11
CA LEU A 90 -11.36 -3.81 -5.06
C LEU A 90 -11.70 -5.15 -4.39
N VAL A 91 -12.95 -5.34 -3.97
CA VAL A 91 -13.41 -6.59 -3.35
C VAL A 91 -13.21 -7.77 -4.32
N ASP A 92 -13.62 -7.63 -5.58
CA ASP A 92 -13.42 -8.66 -6.61
C ASP A 92 -11.93 -9.04 -6.75
N LEU A 93 -11.02 -8.06 -6.71
CA LEU A 93 -9.58 -8.33 -6.73
C LEU A 93 -9.07 -9.02 -5.45
N LEU A 94 -9.61 -8.67 -4.28
CA LEU A 94 -9.27 -9.33 -3.01
C LEU A 94 -9.72 -10.81 -3.00
N TYR A 95 -10.81 -11.16 -3.67
CA TYR A 95 -11.31 -12.54 -3.76
C TYR A 95 -10.88 -13.29 -5.02
N LYS A 96 -10.20 -12.63 -5.97
CA LYS A 96 -9.62 -13.30 -7.13
C LYS A 96 -8.65 -14.39 -6.67
N ASP A 97 -8.76 -15.58 -7.25
CA ASP A 97 -7.83 -16.70 -7.06
C ASP A 97 -7.01 -16.99 -8.33
N TYR A 98 -5.98 -17.83 -8.18
CA TYR A 98 -5.24 -18.44 -9.30
C TYR A 98 -5.31 -19.98 -9.27
N GLY A 99 -6.34 -20.54 -8.63
CA GLY A 99 -6.52 -21.98 -8.42
C GLY A 99 -6.32 -22.43 -6.97
N GLU A 100 -6.89 -23.61 -6.66
CA GLU A 100 -6.79 -24.28 -5.35
C GLU A 100 -7.18 -23.40 -4.15
N ASN A 101 -8.13 -22.48 -4.36
CA ASN A 101 -8.59 -21.53 -3.35
C ASN A 101 -7.46 -20.63 -2.78
N ASN A 102 -6.41 -20.40 -3.57
CA ASN A 102 -5.32 -19.49 -3.23
C ASN A 102 -5.58 -18.10 -3.84
N GLY A 103 -5.61 -17.09 -2.98
CA GLY A 103 -5.88 -15.73 -3.38
C GLY A 103 -4.74 -15.11 -4.19
N PHE A 104 -5.08 -14.35 -5.22
CA PHE A 104 -4.17 -13.70 -6.16
C PHE A 104 -3.32 -12.60 -5.54
N ILE A 105 -3.92 -11.74 -4.71
CA ILE A 105 -3.19 -10.74 -3.94
C ILE A 105 -2.67 -11.37 -2.64
N ASP A 106 -1.38 -11.24 -2.34
CA ASP A 106 -0.75 -11.75 -1.10
C ASP A 106 -0.76 -10.75 0.04
N LEU A 107 -0.65 -9.46 -0.28
CA LEU A 107 -0.56 -8.35 0.67
C LEU A 107 -1.34 -7.14 0.14
N VAL A 108 -1.83 -6.30 1.06
CA VAL A 108 -2.44 -5.02 0.74
C VAL A 108 -1.66 -3.90 1.40
N LEU A 109 -1.23 -2.90 0.61
CA LEU A 109 -0.73 -1.63 1.09
C LEU A 109 -1.81 -0.55 0.93
N VAL A 110 -2.27 0.01 2.05
CA VAL A 110 -3.15 1.18 2.07
C VAL A 110 -2.31 2.44 2.31
N ILE A 111 -2.26 3.31 1.30
CA ILE A 111 -1.55 4.59 1.37
C ILE A 111 -2.51 5.68 1.84
N ILE A 112 -2.08 6.42 2.86
CA ILE A 112 -2.79 7.54 3.48
C ILE A 112 -1.96 8.80 3.31
N GLU A 113 -2.61 9.95 3.10
CA GLU A 113 -1.93 11.25 3.01
C GLU A 113 -1.54 11.77 4.40
N GLY A 114 -0.29 12.21 4.56
CA GLY A 114 0.18 12.84 5.80
C GLY A 114 -0.41 14.22 6.08
N SER A 115 -0.90 14.92 5.05
CA SER A 115 -1.46 16.27 5.16
C SER A 115 -2.94 16.30 5.61
N ASN A 116 -3.56 15.12 5.77
CA ASN A 116 -5.01 14.96 5.61
C ASN A 116 -5.87 15.78 6.58
N ARG A 117 -6.76 16.59 5.99
CA ARG A 117 -7.84 17.33 6.68
C ARG A 117 -9.15 16.54 6.74
N ASP A 118 -9.33 15.52 5.89
CA ASP A 118 -10.48 14.62 5.86
C ASP A 118 -10.03 13.16 5.79
N MET A 119 -10.45 12.36 6.77
CA MET A 119 -10.11 10.94 6.87
C MET A 119 -11.31 10.02 6.62
N GLY A 120 -12.49 10.55 6.28
CA GLY A 120 -13.72 9.77 6.09
C GLY A 120 -13.57 8.68 5.04
N THR A 121 -13.15 9.05 3.82
CA THR A 121 -12.93 8.10 2.72
C THR A 121 -11.80 7.11 3.02
N THR A 122 -10.77 7.54 3.74
CA THR A 122 -9.66 6.65 4.17
C THR A 122 -10.16 5.58 5.13
N TYR A 123 -10.95 5.96 6.15
CA TYR A 123 -11.50 4.99 7.09
C TYR A 123 -12.57 4.12 6.45
N LYS A 124 -13.36 4.64 5.51
CA LYS A 124 -14.26 3.81 4.70
C LYS A 124 -13.49 2.72 3.95
N LEU A 125 -12.44 3.09 3.22
CA LEU A 125 -11.57 2.14 2.53
C LEU A 125 -11.01 1.08 3.50
N LEU A 126 -10.39 1.53 4.58
CA LEU A 126 -9.68 0.63 5.48
C LEU A 126 -10.64 -0.25 6.29
N ASN A 127 -11.64 0.34 6.95
CA ASN A 127 -12.49 -0.34 7.92
C ASN A 127 -13.67 -1.08 7.29
N GLU A 128 -14.20 -0.61 6.16
CA GLU A 128 -15.39 -1.23 5.53
C GLU A 128 -15.01 -2.13 4.35
N ILE A 129 -13.87 -1.91 3.70
CA ILE A 129 -13.47 -2.65 2.50
C ILE A 129 -12.30 -3.59 2.80
N ILE A 130 -11.16 -3.07 3.25
CA ILE A 130 -9.92 -3.87 3.34
C ILE A 130 -9.93 -4.80 4.55
N VAL A 131 -10.15 -4.27 5.75
CA VAL A 131 -10.10 -5.07 6.99
C VAL A 131 -11.12 -6.21 7.03
N PRO A 132 -12.38 -6.04 6.58
CA PRO A 132 -13.34 -7.14 6.57
C PRO A 132 -13.05 -8.23 5.54
N ASN A 133 -12.33 -7.91 4.45
CA ASN A 133 -12.13 -8.80 3.30
C ASN A 133 -10.70 -9.34 3.16
N PHE A 134 -9.82 -9.08 4.14
CA PHE A 134 -8.41 -9.50 4.06
C PHE A 134 -7.84 -9.92 5.41
N GLN A 135 -6.84 -10.80 5.41
CA GLN A 135 -6.22 -11.28 6.65
C GLN A 135 -5.38 -10.17 7.29
N LYS A 136 -5.58 -9.92 8.59
CA LYS A 136 -5.00 -8.78 9.33
C LYS A 136 -3.48 -8.66 9.24
N ASP A 137 -2.77 -9.78 9.18
CA ASP A 137 -1.31 -9.88 9.11
C ASP A 137 -0.75 -9.54 7.73
N ARG A 138 -1.64 -9.41 6.74
CA ARG A 138 -1.33 -9.07 5.35
C ARG A 138 -1.80 -7.67 4.94
N ILE A 139 -2.26 -6.86 5.91
CA ILE A 139 -2.70 -5.47 5.70
C ILE A 139 -1.63 -4.53 6.25
N PHE A 140 -1.02 -3.77 5.36
CA PHE A 140 -0.06 -2.72 5.67
C PHE A 140 -0.64 -1.35 5.39
N VAL A 141 -0.28 -0.39 6.23
CA VAL A 141 -0.71 0.99 6.10
C VAL A 141 0.53 1.88 6.12
N ALA A 142 0.59 2.83 5.19
CA ALA A 142 1.71 3.76 5.10
C ALA A 142 1.21 5.20 4.87
N ILE A 143 1.77 6.14 5.61
CA ILE A 143 1.48 7.56 5.52
C ILE A 143 2.48 8.18 4.56
N ASN A 144 2.05 8.47 3.34
CA ASN A 144 2.86 9.19 2.35
C ASN A 144 2.80 10.70 2.59
N GLN A 145 3.48 11.48 1.75
CA GLN A 145 3.43 12.94 1.76
C GLN A 145 3.90 13.55 3.09
N ALA A 146 4.84 12.89 3.77
CA ALA A 146 5.44 13.40 5.01
C ALA A 146 6.05 14.80 4.84
N ASP A 147 6.47 15.16 3.63
CA ASP A 147 7.07 16.43 3.24
C ASP A 147 6.09 17.61 3.16
N VAL A 148 4.82 17.34 2.84
CA VAL A 148 3.75 18.37 2.80
C VAL A 148 2.82 18.32 4.01
N ALA A 149 2.97 17.33 4.88
CA ALA A 149 2.34 17.32 6.20
C ALA A 149 2.66 18.61 6.97
N MET A 150 1.72 19.03 7.83
CA MET A 150 1.78 20.34 8.50
C MET A 150 2.00 21.55 7.55
N LYS A 151 1.52 21.46 6.29
CA LYS A 151 1.74 22.47 5.25
C LYS A 151 3.24 22.73 4.99
N SER A 152 4.01 21.65 4.92
CA SER A 152 5.49 21.65 4.78
C SER A 152 6.25 22.35 5.91
N LYS A 153 5.57 22.78 6.98
CA LYS A 153 6.27 23.35 8.15
C LYS A 153 7.08 22.25 8.81
N TYR A 154 8.30 22.60 9.19
CA TYR A 154 9.24 21.70 9.84
C TYR A 154 9.70 20.53 8.96
N TRP A 155 9.50 20.59 7.65
CA TRP A 155 10.27 19.80 6.69
C TRP A 155 11.63 20.47 6.46
N ASP A 156 12.70 19.67 6.46
CA ASP A 156 14.04 20.12 6.09
C ASP A 156 14.27 19.78 4.61
N SER A 157 14.11 20.77 3.73
CA SER A 157 14.22 20.58 2.28
C SER A 157 15.65 20.24 1.82
N GLU A 158 16.67 20.70 2.56
CA GLU A 158 18.06 20.37 2.25
C GLU A 158 18.36 18.91 2.59
N LYS A 159 17.95 18.46 3.77
CA LYS A 159 18.17 17.09 4.24
C LYS A 159 17.11 16.10 3.78
N LYS A 160 16.03 16.58 3.15
CA LYS A 160 14.86 15.81 2.70
C LYS A 160 14.24 14.98 3.83
N LYS A 161 14.12 15.58 5.02
CA LYS A 161 13.71 14.86 6.26
C LYS A 161 12.83 15.75 7.14
N PRO A 162 11.94 15.17 7.96
CA PRO A 162 11.17 15.94 8.93
C PRO A 162 12.06 16.37 10.11
N ARG A 163 11.92 17.62 10.55
CA ARG A 163 12.46 18.09 11.83
C ARG A 163 11.64 17.49 13.00
N PRO A 164 12.13 17.54 14.25
CA PRO A 164 11.53 16.83 15.38
C PRO A 164 10.01 17.03 15.54
N LYS A 165 9.51 18.25 15.36
CA LYS A 165 8.08 18.54 15.48
C LYS A 165 7.21 17.83 14.43
N LEU A 166 7.64 17.82 13.18
CA LEU A 166 6.93 17.10 12.12
C LEU A 166 7.05 15.59 12.30
N LYS A 167 8.19 15.09 12.79
CA LYS A 167 8.36 13.68 13.13
C LYS A 167 7.39 13.25 14.22
N SER A 168 7.26 14.02 15.31
CA SER A 168 6.28 13.74 16.38
C SER A 168 4.84 13.75 15.86
N PHE A 169 4.49 14.71 15.00
CA PHE A 169 3.17 14.77 14.38
C PHE A 169 2.85 13.50 13.56
N LEU A 170 3.79 13.05 12.70
CA LEU A 170 3.61 11.83 11.90
C LEU A 170 3.54 10.57 12.77
N GLU A 171 4.31 10.53 13.86
CA GLU A 171 4.30 9.43 14.83
C GLU A 171 2.96 9.33 15.57
N GLU A 172 2.41 10.46 16.01
CA GLU A 172 1.08 10.57 16.61
C GLU A 172 -0.02 10.17 15.63
N GLN A 173 0.10 10.60 14.36
CA GLN A 173 -0.83 10.21 13.31
C GLN A 173 -0.82 8.69 13.08
N ALA A 174 0.35 8.06 13.01
CA ALA A 174 0.48 6.61 12.91
C ALA A 174 -0.17 5.87 14.08
N ASN A 175 0.08 6.33 15.31
CA ASN A 175 -0.55 5.81 16.53
C ASN A 175 -2.08 5.94 16.47
N SER A 176 -2.58 7.11 16.06
CA SER A 176 -4.01 7.39 15.96
C SER A 176 -4.69 6.48 14.92
N ILE A 177 -4.08 6.27 13.76
CA ILE A 177 -4.63 5.39 12.72
C ILE A 177 -4.75 3.96 13.24
N GLN A 178 -3.67 3.40 13.82
CA GLN A 178 -3.70 2.04 14.38
C GLN A 178 -4.78 1.91 15.46
N LYS A 179 -4.89 2.89 16.37
CA LYS A 179 -5.90 2.91 17.43
C LYS A 179 -7.32 2.92 16.87
N ARG A 180 -7.62 3.82 15.94
CA ARG A 180 -8.97 3.96 15.35
C ARG A 180 -9.39 2.74 14.54
N VAL A 181 -8.47 2.11 13.82
CA VAL A 181 -8.75 0.85 13.11
C VAL A 181 -9.10 -0.25 14.11
N LYS A 182 -8.31 -0.39 15.18
CA LYS A 182 -8.61 -1.32 16.28
C LYS A 182 -9.97 -1.06 16.91
N GLU A 183 -10.30 0.19 17.19
CA GLU A 183 -11.60 0.58 17.78
C GLU A 183 -12.78 0.27 16.85
N ALA A 184 -12.65 0.53 15.55
CA ALA A 184 -13.72 0.34 14.59
C ALA A 184 -13.92 -1.11 14.15
N THR A 185 -12.85 -1.91 14.10
CA THR A 185 -12.85 -3.25 13.47
C THR A 185 -12.48 -4.39 14.42
N GLY A 186 -11.99 -4.09 15.62
CA GLY A 186 -11.37 -5.05 16.53
C GLY A 186 -9.96 -5.51 16.11
N VAL A 187 -9.51 -5.17 14.90
CA VAL A 187 -8.25 -5.63 14.32
C VAL A 187 -7.11 -4.67 14.66
N LYS A 188 -6.04 -5.20 15.28
CA LYS A 188 -4.79 -4.45 15.47
C LYS A 188 -3.90 -4.65 14.24
N ILE A 189 -3.84 -3.64 13.37
CA ILE A 189 -2.88 -3.61 12.25
C ILE A 189 -1.45 -3.32 12.73
N ILE A 190 -0.46 -3.61 11.89
CA ILE A 190 0.92 -3.14 12.11
C ILE A 190 0.90 -1.62 12.17
N LYS A 191 1.77 -1.03 13.02
CA LYS A 191 1.83 0.42 13.15
C LYS A 191 2.19 1.04 11.79
N PRO A 192 1.43 2.02 11.30
CA PRO A 192 1.75 2.68 10.04
C PRO A 192 3.15 3.29 10.04
N ILE A 193 3.89 3.09 8.96
CA ILE A 193 5.12 3.84 8.68
C ILE A 193 4.77 5.16 8.00
N TYR A 194 5.65 6.15 8.05
CA TYR A 194 5.50 7.40 7.31
C TYR A 194 6.72 7.69 6.44
N TYR A 195 6.47 8.21 5.25
CA TYR A 195 7.47 8.36 4.20
C TYR A 195 7.11 9.51 3.26
N SER A 196 8.06 9.89 2.40
CA SER A 196 7.81 10.76 1.26
C SER A 196 8.32 10.08 0.00
N ALA A 197 7.40 9.69 -0.88
CA ALA A 197 7.74 9.18 -2.20
C ALA A 197 8.51 10.20 -3.04
N GLU A 198 8.11 11.47 -2.96
CA GLU A 198 8.68 12.57 -3.73
C GLU A 198 10.16 12.83 -3.35
N TYR A 199 10.46 12.76 -2.06
CA TYR A 199 11.78 13.12 -1.52
C TYR A 199 12.63 11.92 -1.09
N ASP A 200 12.20 10.71 -1.42
CA ASP A 200 12.90 9.46 -1.10
C ASP A 200 13.20 9.29 0.40
N TYR A 201 12.26 9.74 1.24
CA TYR A 201 12.40 9.66 2.70
C TYR A 201 11.66 8.44 3.23
N ASN A 202 12.36 7.57 3.99
CA ASN A 202 11.83 6.33 4.58
C ASN A 202 11.28 5.31 3.56
N ILE A 203 11.71 5.35 2.30
CA ILE A 203 11.33 4.33 1.29
C ILE A 203 11.95 2.97 1.64
N ASP A 204 13.17 2.97 2.15
CA ASP A 204 13.83 1.82 2.79
C ASP A 204 12.92 1.19 3.85
N LYS A 205 12.33 1.98 4.74
CA LYS A 205 11.41 1.47 5.79
C LYS A 205 10.10 0.92 5.23
N LEU A 206 9.60 1.47 4.12
CA LEU A 206 8.45 0.89 3.43
C LEU A 206 8.79 -0.49 2.86
N LEU A 207 9.98 -0.66 2.29
CA LEU A 207 10.47 -1.95 1.80
C LEU A 207 10.75 -2.93 2.94
N ASP A 208 11.34 -2.48 4.04
CA ASP A 208 11.55 -3.30 5.24
C ASP A 208 10.22 -3.80 5.81
N LEU A 209 9.19 -2.93 5.88
CA LEU A 209 7.83 -3.34 6.28
C LEU A 209 7.33 -4.51 5.43
N PHE A 210 7.53 -4.46 4.11
CA PHE A 210 7.18 -5.57 3.23
C PHE A 210 8.01 -6.82 3.51
N ILE A 211 9.34 -6.71 3.40
CA ILE A 211 10.25 -7.86 3.43
C ILE A 211 10.20 -8.57 4.78
N ASP A 212 10.17 -7.82 5.88
CA ASP A 212 10.14 -8.36 7.25
C ASP A 212 8.83 -9.10 7.56
N ASN A 213 7.74 -8.74 6.86
CA ASN A 213 6.40 -9.27 7.09
C ASN A 213 5.86 -10.05 5.90
N MET A 214 6.73 -10.54 5.00
CA MET A 214 6.29 -11.42 3.92
C MET A 214 5.62 -12.67 4.48
N PRO A 215 4.50 -13.10 3.89
CA PRO A 215 3.80 -14.28 4.33
C PRO A 215 4.64 -15.53 4.06
N LYS A 216 4.55 -16.52 4.97
CA LYS A 216 5.28 -17.79 4.86
C LYS A 216 4.51 -18.87 4.11
N GLU A 217 3.29 -18.56 3.68
CA GLU A 217 2.38 -19.45 2.99
C GLU A 217 1.52 -18.67 2.00
N LYS A 218 1.01 -19.36 0.98
CA LYS A 218 0.04 -18.81 0.02
C LYS A 218 -1.22 -18.36 0.78
N ARG A 219 -1.79 -17.22 0.39
CA ARG A 219 -3.05 -16.77 1.00
C ARG A 219 -4.17 -17.74 0.66
N LYS A 220 -4.83 -18.30 1.67
CA LYS A 220 -6.08 -19.06 1.49
C LYS A 220 -7.28 -18.13 1.52
N LEU A 221 -8.16 -18.25 0.53
CA LEU A 221 -9.44 -17.56 0.57
C LEU A 221 -10.36 -18.25 1.57
N LYS A 222 -10.99 -17.46 2.44
CA LYS A 222 -12.09 -17.95 3.27
C LYS A 222 -13.35 -17.81 2.41
N LEU A 223 -13.79 -18.92 1.84
CA LEU A 223 -15.09 -19.05 1.18
C LEU A 223 -16.21 -19.03 2.24
#